data_AF-A0A220UGV6-F1
#
_entry.id   AF-A0A220UGV6-F1
#
_cell.length_a   1.000
_cell.length_b   1.000
_cell.length_c   1.000
_cell.angle_alpha   90.00
_cell.angle_beta   90.00
_cell.angle_gamma   90.00
#
_symmetry.space_group_name_H-M   'P 1'
#
loop_
_entity.id
_entity.type
_entity.pdbx_description
1 polymer ?
#
loop_
_entity_poly.entity_id
_entity_poly.type
_entity_poly.pdbx_seq_one_letter_code
_entity_poly.pdbx_strand_id
1 'polypeptide(L)'
;MSGYKFSGYDFCGGYDDGSTIFMFVDPEDESKGFTLSLRDHEGFDDHDELLYEDEGEVPEELKGLVLSELNQVLIEHKDNTEACEIVRRCIAAIGI
;
A
#
# COMPACT_ATOMS: atom_id res chain seq x y z
N MET A 1 10.72 17.49 -7.07
CA MET A 1 10.66 16.04 -6.88
C MET A 1 9.38 15.59 -7.57
N SER A 2 9.49 15.16 -8.83
CA SER A 2 8.48 14.26 -9.38
C SER A 2 8.66 12.94 -8.65
N GLY A 3 7.56 12.42 -8.13
CA GLY A 3 7.53 11.19 -7.37
C GLY A 3 6.21 10.51 -7.64
N TYR A 4 6.18 9.20 -7.44
CA TYR A 4 4.96 8.42 -7.58
C TYR A 4 3.87 8.94 -6.64
N LYS A 5 2.63 8.85 -7.10
CA LYS A 5 1.41 9.26 -6.40
C LYS A 5 0.54 8.07 -6.10
N PHE A 6 -0.10 8.08 -4.94
CA PHE A 6 -1.07 7.04 -4.62
C PHE A 6 -2.24 7.12 -5.60
N SER A 7 -2.49 6.03 -6.32
CA SER A 7 -3.51 5.92 -7.36
C SER A 7 -4.76 5.20 -6.89
N GLY A 8 -4.63 4.38 -5.85
CA GLY A 8 -5.73 3.62 -5.28
C GLY A 8 -5.25 2.30 -4.70
N TYR A 9 -6.20 1.51 -4.23
CA TYR A 9 -5.96 0.15 -3.78
C TYR A 9 -7.04 -0.79 -4.32
N ASP A 10 -6.71 -2.07 -4.44
CA ASP A 10 -7.64 -3.12 -4.83
C ASP A 10 -7.47 -4.35 -3.93
N PHE A 11 -8.57 -5.06 -3.69
CA PHE A 11 -8.56 -6.29 -2.90
C PHE A 11 -8.43 -7.48 -3.85
N CYS A 12 -7.25 -8.08 -3.90
CA CYS A 12 -6.99 -9.27 -4.69
C CYS A 12 -6.97 -10.49 -3.77
N GLY A 13 -8.03 -11.30 -3.78
CA GLY A 13 -8.09 -12.51 -2.97
C GLY A 13 -9.29 -13.40 -3.26
N GLY A 14 -9.02 -14.66 -3.65
CA GLY A 14 -9.95 -15.75 -3.39
C GLY A 14 -9.90 -16.15 -1.91
N TYR A 15 -10.85 -16.97 -1.46
CA TYR A 15 -11.15 -17.31 -0.06
C TYR A 15 -9.97 -17.72 0.86
N ASP A 16 -8.73 -17.91 0.36
CA ASP A 16 -7.58 -18.42 1.13
C ASP A 16 -6.24 -17.65 0.94
N ASP A 17 -6.07 -16.76 -0.06
CA ASP A 17 -4.78 -16.10 -0.40
C ASP A 17 -4.97 -14.58 -0.67
N GLY A 18 -5.63 -13.87 0.24
CA GLY A 18 -5.97 -12.44 0.06
C GLY A 18 -4.79 -11.49 0.26
N SER A 19 -4.70 -10.47 -0.60
CA SER A 19 -3.83 -9.32 -0.44
C SER A 19 -4.54 -8.04 -0.84
N THR A 20 -4.32 -6.96 -0.08
CA THR A 20 -4.63 -5.61 -0.54
C THR A 20 -3.45 -5.08 -1.35
N ILE A 21 -3.70 -4.71 -2.61
CA ILE A 21 -2.70 -4.13 -3.51
C ILE A 21 -2.84 -2.61 -3.49
N PHE A 22 -1.78 -1.91 -3.10
CA PHE A 22 -1.68 -0.44 -3.15
C PHE A 22 -0.91 -0.05 -4.41
N MET A 23 -1.47 0.86 -5.21
CA MET A 23 -0.89 1.29 -6.49
C MET A 23 -0.34 2.70 -6.41
N PHE A 24 0.87 2.88 -6.92
CA PHE A 24 1.55 4.17 -7.01
C PHE A 24 1.98 4.43 -8.45
N VAL A 25 1.62 5.57 -9.03
CA VAL A 25 1.87 5.89 -10.44
C VAL A 25 2.61 7.21 -10.60
N ASP A 26 3.43 7.34 -11.64
CA ASP A 26 4.03 8.61 -12.00
C ASP A 26 2.93 9.52 -12.60
N PRO A 27 2.64 10.68 -11.99
CA PRO A 27 1.59 11.57 -12.51
C PRO A 27 1.90 12.15 -13.90
N GLU A 28 3.15 12.10 -14.35
CA GLU A 28 3.55 12.52 -15.70
C GLU A 28 3.47 11.37 -16.72
N ASP A 29 3.42 10.11 -16.26
CA ASP A 29 3.34 8.90 -17.09
C ASP A 29 2.75 7.72 -16.31
N GLU A 30 1.43 7.55 -16.36
CA GLU A 30 0.70 6.48 -15.62
C GLU A 30 1.10 5.05 -16.04
N SER A 31 1.86 4.87 -17.12
CA SER A 31 2.44 3.57 -17.47
C SER A 31 3.62 3.19 -16.58
N LYS A 32 4.17 4.14 -15.82
CA LYS A 32 5.20 3.94 -14.82
C LYS A 32 4.57 3.96 -13.43
N GLY A 33 4.89 2.95 -12.64
CA GLY A 33 4.38 2.83 -11.29
C GLY A 33 5.02 1.69 -10.55
N PHE A 34 4.55 1.48 -9.34
CA PHE A 34 4.81 0.28 -8.56
C PHE A 34 3.62 -0.07 -7.68
N THR A 35 3.66 -1.27 -7.14
CA THR A 35 2.64 -1.87 -6.30
C THR A 35 3.23 -2.32 -4.96
N LEU A 36 2.43 -2.21 -3.92
CA LEU A 36 2.69 -2.83 -2.63
C LEU A 36 1.57 -3.82 -2.31
N SER A 37 1.91 -5.05 -2.03
CA SER A 37 0.98 -6.11 -1.65
C SER A 37 1.02 -6.29 -0.14
N LEU A 38 -0.03 -5.87 0.56
CA LEU A 38 -0.21 -6.12 1.98
C LEU A 38 -0.98 -7.44 2.16
N ARG A 39 -0.36 -8.42 2.81
CA ARG A 39 -1.04 -9.65 3.20
C ARG A 39 -1.99 -9.37 4.37
N ASP A 40 -3.29 -9.52 4.10
CA ASP A 40 -4.34 -9.08 5.00
C ASP A 40 -5.29 -10.19 5.48
N HIS A 41 -4.96 -11.46 5.19
CA HIS A 41 -5.79 -12.62 5.53
C HIS A 41 -5.68 -13.07 7.00
N GLU A 42 -6.80 -13.32 7.67
CA GLU A 42 -6.86 -13.91 9.02
C GLU A 42 -6.51 -15.41 9.00
N GLY A 43 -5.43 -15.84 9.69
CA GLY A 43 -5.17 -17.26 9.97
C GLY A 43 -3.81 -17.80 9.56
N PHE A 44 -2.93 -16.98 8.99
CA PHE A 44 -1.52 -17.29 8.75
C PHE A 44 -0.60 -16.37 9.57
N ASP A 45 0.61 -16.86 9.88
CA ASP A 45 1.60 -16.16 10.73
C ASP A 45 2.29 -14.98 10.02
N ASP A 46 2.04 -14.78 8.72
CA ASP A 46 2.57 -13.71 7.87
C ASP A 46 1.60 -12.52 7.71
N HIS A 47 0.61 -12.43 8.60
CA HIS A 47 -0.29 -11.30 8.68
C HIS A 47 0.50 -9.99 8.79
N ASP A 48 0.18 -9.02 7.92
CA ASP A 48 0.86 -7.73 7.78
C ASP A 48 2.25 -7.76 7.09
N GLU A 49 2.59 -8.84 6.37
CA GLU A 49 3.71 -8.82 5.42
C GLU A 49 3.41 -7.85 4.26
N LEU A 50 4.37 -6.98 3.94
CA LEU A 50 4.27 -6.00 2.85
C LEU A 50 5.35 -6.25 1.80
N LEU A 51 4.91 -6.59 0.58
CA LEU A 51 5.80 -6.90 -0.53
C LEU A 51 5.76 -5.79 -1.58
N TYR A 52 6.93 -5.33 -1.99
CA TYR A 52 7.13 -4.47 -3.16
C TYR A 52 7.14 -5.33 -4.42
N GLU A 53 6.27 -5.03 -5.38
CA GLU A 53 6.12 -5.76 -6.65
C GLU A 53 5.95 -7.28 -6.46
N ASP A 54 5.35 -7.73 -5.35
CA ASP A 54 5.20 -9.14 -4.97
C ASP A 54 6.53 -9.94 -4.82
N GLU A 55 7.67 -9.26 -4.84
CA GLU A 55 8.99 -9.90 -4.93
C GLU A 55 9.93 -9.60 -3.76
N GLY A 56 9.74 -8.50 -3.00
CA GLY A 56 10.68 -8.16 -1.91
C GLY A 56 10.30 -7.01 -1.00
N GLU A 57 11.26 -6.51 -0.23
CA GLU A 57 11.07 -5.40 0.70
C GLU A 57 10.90 -4.06 -0.02
N VAL A 58 10.17 -3.13 0.61
CA VAL A 58 10.03 -1.76 0.11
C VAL A 58 11.38 -1.04 0.13
N PRO A 59 11.87 -0.51 -1.01
CA PRO A 59 13.12 0.25 -1.05
C PRO A 59 13.12 1.43 -0.08
N GLU A 60 14.21 1.62 0.67
CA GLU A 60 14.36 2.67 1.69
C GLU A 60 14.08 4.07 1.13
N GLU A 61 14.51 4.36 -0.09
CA GLU A 61 14.26 5.63 -0.78
C GLU A 61 12.78 5.89 -1.08
N LEU A 62 11.97 4.83 -1.17
CA LEU A 62 10.52 4.92 -1.43
C LEU A 62 9.70 4.99 -0.15
N LYS A 63 10.18 4.45 0.98
CA LYS A 63 9.42 4.44 2.25
C LYS A 63 8.91 5.82 2.64
N GLY A 64 9.75 6.85 2.54
CA GLY A 64 9.36 8.23 2.86
C GLY A 64 8.26 8.77 1.94
N LEU A 65 8.32 8.45 0.65
CA LEU A 65 7.29 8.85 -0.31
C LEU A 65 5.97 8.12 -0.05
N VAL A 66 6.02 6.79 0.11
CA VAL A 66 4.85 5.96 0.38
C VAL A 66 4.13 6.45 1.63
N LEU A 67 4.86 6.67 2.73
CA LEU A 67 4.29 7.17 3.97
C LEU A 67 3.67 8.55 3.80
N SER A 68 4.30 9.45 3.06
CA SER A 68 3.75 10.78 2.80
C SER A 68 2.40 10.68 2.07
N GLU A 69 2.33 9.87 1.02
CA GLU A 69 1.11 9.70 0.21
C GLU A 69 0.00 9.02 1.00
N LEU A 70 0.30 7.93 1.72
CA LEU A 70 -0.69 7.22 2.54
C LEU A 70 -1.22 8.07 3.70
N ASN A 71 -0.37 8.88 4.33
CA ASN A 71 -0.85 9.83 5.35
C ASN A 71 -1.75 10.91 4.77
N GLN A 72 -1.51 11.36 3.54
CA GLN A 72 -2.39 12.30 2.86
C GLN A 72 -3.77 11.67 2.59
N VAL A 73 -3.81 10.41 2.16
CA VAL A 73 -5.06 9.64 1.98
C VAL A 73 -5.88 9.58 3.29
N LEU A 74 -5.23 9.35 4.44
CA LEU A 74 -5.91 9.36 5.75
C LEU A 74 -6.55 10.70 6.10
N ILE A 75 -5.97 11.80 5.64
CA ILE A 75 -6.50 13.15 5.89
C ILE A 75 -7.68 13.43 4.95
N GLU A 76 -7.53 13.10 3.66
CA GLU A 76 -8.53 13.35 2.62
C GLU A 76 -9.77 12.47 2.79
N HIS A 77 -9.58 11.22 3.22
CA HIS A 77 -10.63 10.22 3.38
C HIS A 77 -10.94 9.90 4.85
N LYS A 78 -10.70 10.84 5.77
CA LYS A 78 -10.87 10.65 7.23
C LYS A 78 -12.24 10.09 7.67
N ASP A 79 -13.28 10.31 6.86
CA ASP A 79 -14.65 9.86 7.14
C ASP A 79 -14.96 8.47 6.55
N ASN A 80 -14.03 7.89 5.77
CA ASN A 80 -14.09 6.51 5.28
C ASN A 80 -13.27 5.60 6.22
N THR A 81 -13.96 5.01 7.20
CA THR A 81 -13.33 4.18 8.23
C THR A 81 -12.61 2.97 7.65
N GLU A 82 -13.22 2.26 6.70
CA GLU A 82 -12.65 1.07 6.07
C GLU A 82 -11.34 1.39 5.32
N ALA A 83 -11.37 2.39 4.44
CA ALA A 83 -10.17 2.84 3.73
C ALA A 83 -9.06 3.29 4.70
N CYS A 84 -9.44 3.99 5.78
CA CYS A 84 -8.48 4.42 6.79
C CYS A 84 -7.84 3.24 7.54
N GLU A 85 -8.58 2.18 7.84
CA GLU A 85 -8.04 0.99 8.51
C GLU A 85 -7.02 0.27 7.63
N ILE A 86 -7.35 0.05 6.36
CA ILE A 86 -6.47 -0.59 5.38
C ILE A 86 -5.18 0.20 5.19
N VAL A 87 -5.29 1.52 5.00
CA VAL A 87 -4.13 2.40 4.83
C VAL A 87 -3.24 2.41 6.08
N ARG A 88 -3.83 2.41 7.29
CA ARG A 88 -3.06 2.33 8.54
C ARG A 88 -2.29 1.03 8.67
N ARG A 89 -2.87 -0.09 8.24
CA ARG A 89 -2.18 -1.38 8.24
C ARG A 89 -0.97 -1.37 7.31
N CYS A 90 -1.11 -0.84 6.10
CA CYS A 90 0.02 -0.69 5.19
C CYS A 90 1.12 0.22 5.79
N ILE A 91 0.75 1.35 6.41
CA ILE A 91 1.71 2.22 7.11
C ILE A 91 2.45 1.46 8.21
N ALA A 92 1.75 0.66 9.02
CA ALA A 92 2.36 -0.12 10.09
C ALA A 92 3.34 -1.18 9.54
N ALA A 93 2.97 -1.85 8.45
CA ALA A 93 3.77 -2.88 7.81
C ALA A 93 5.07 -2.35 7.15
N ILE A 94 5.14 -1.05 6.83
CA ILE A 94 6.38 -0.40 6.35
C ILE A 94 7.48 -0.41 7.44
N GLY A 95 7.11 -0.56 8.72
CA GLY A 95 8.05 -0.87 9.80
C GLY A 95 8.99 0.28 10.21
N ILE A 96 8.44 1.45 10.57
CA ILE A 96 9.19 2.52 11.25
C ILE A 96 9.05 2.41 12.76
#